data_AF-A0A285CMW5-F1
#
_entry.id   AF-A0A285CMW5-F1
#
_cell.length_a   1.000
_cell.length_b   1.000
_cell.length_c   1.000
_cell.angle_alpha   90.00
_cell.angle_beta   90.00
_cell.angle_gamma   90.00
#
_symmetry.space_group_name_H-M   'P 1'
#
loop_
_entity.id
_entity.type
_entity.pdbx_description
1 polymer ?
#
loop_
_entity_poly.entity_id
_entity_poly.type
_entity_poly.pdbx_seq_one_letter_code
_entity_poly.pdbx_strand_id
1 'polypeptide(L)'
;MIVTKNGRTYSCTLCRHRGEPCREGLAVLDHLGRSVTTAGALLQPGFEMQGCVRLSGCDRACTALFRLTPDRLHLFCDMEPSDWSPDLVDMADLLLGAGGSGRPARARPEPAAMVVAQSARSAAGLH
;
A
#
# COMPACT_ATOMS: atom_id res chain seq x y z
N MET A 1 -9.48 2.46 8.66
CA MET A 1 -9.87 1.07 8.98
C MET A 1 -8.59 0.24 9.11
N ILE A 2 -8.45 -0.57 10.16
CA ILE A 2 -7.30 -1.46 10.36
C ILE A 2 -7.81 -2.89 10.50
N VAL A 3 -7.18 -3.84 9.79
CA VAL A 3 -7.57 -5.27 9.79
C VAL A 3 -6.30 -6.11 9.85
N THR A 4 -6.28 -7.13 10.71
CA THR A 4 -5.15 -8.08 10.78
C THR A 4 -5.60 -9.43 10.24
N LYS A 5 -4.87 -9.98 9.27
CA LYS A 5 -5.16 -11.29 8.67
C LYS A 5 -3.90 -11.92 8.11
N ASN A 6 -3.77 -13.24 8.17
CA ASN A 6 -2.65 -13.99 7.59
C ASN A 6 -1.26 -13.49 8.02
N GLY A 7 -1.12 -13.02 9.28
CA GLY A 7 0.14 -12.49 9.80
C GLY A 7 0.54 -11.11 9.27
N ARG A 8 -0.39 -10.39 8.61
CA ARG A 8 -0.21 -9.00 8.16
C ARG A 8 -1.29 -8.09 8.74
N THR A 9 -0.88 -6.87 9.04
CA THR A 9 -1.79 -5.79 9.46
C THR A 9 -1.99 -4.86 8.28
N TYR A 10 -3.23 -4.72 7.84
CA TYR A 10 -3.68 -3.86 6.75
C TYR A 10 -4.29 -2.58 7.32
N SER A 11 -3.81 -1.42 6.90
CA SER A 11 -4.37 -0.12 7.23
C SER A 11 -4.90 0.53 5.96
N CYS A 12 -6.18 0.88 5.97
CA CYS A 12 -6.88 1.51 4.85
C CYS A 12 -7.40 2.88 5.28
N THR A 13 -7.02 3.90 4.52
CA THR A 13 -7.57 5.26 4.63
C THR A 13 -8.92 5.36 3.90
N LEU A 14 -9.67 6.42 4.18
CA LEU A 14 -10.94 6.67 3.51
C LEU A 14 -10.69 7.16 2.09
N CYS A 15 -11.48 6.66 1.13
CA CYS A 15 -11.47 7.16 -0.22
C CYS A 15 -12.08 8.55 -0.27
N ARG A 16 -11.35 9.56 -0.77
CA ARG A 16 -11.87 10.94 -0.86
C ARG A 16 -13.14 11.06 -1.69
N HIS A 17 -13.38 10.13 -2.61
CA HIS A 17 -14.54 10.17 -3.51
C HIS A 17 -15.77 9.48 -2.93
N ARG A 18 -15.59 8.44 -2.10
CA ARG A 18 -16.70 7.67 -1.53
C ARG A 18 -16.93 7.93 -0.04
N GLY A 19 -15.97 8.55 0.66
CA GLY A 19 -15.99 8.70 2.12
C GLY A 19 -15.82 7.39 2.90
N GLU A 20 -15.59 6.27 2.21
CA GLU A 20 -15.50 4.93 2.79
C GLU A 20 -14.12 4.30 2.53
N PRO A 21 -13.67 3.32 3.34
CA PRO A 21 -12.47 2.56 3.04
C PRO A 21 -12.53 1.88 1.66
N CYS A 22 -11.42 1.91 0.91
CA CYS A 22 -11.36 1.30 -0.41
C CYS A 22 -11.31 -0.24 -0.31
N ARG A 23 -12.48 -0.89 -0.42
CA ARG A 23 -12.61 -2.36 -0.36
C ARG A 23 -11.89 -3.06 -1.52
N GLU A 24 -11.96 -2.49 -2.72
CA GLU A 24 -11.27 -3.00 -3.91
C GLU A 24 -9.75 -2.99 -3.73
N GLY A 25 -9.19 -1.88 -3.24
CA GLY A 25 -7.77 -1.77 -2.94
C GLY A 25 -7.33 -2.76 -1.85
N LEU A 26 -8.16 -2.97 -0.82
CA LEU A 26 -7.91 -3.98 0.20
C LEU A 26 -7.90 -5.40 -0.38
N ALA A 27 -8.82 -5.72 -1.29
CA ALA A 27 -8.88 -7.03 -1.93
C ALA A 27 -7.62 -7.32 -2.77
N VAL A 28 -7.14 -6.34 -3.53
CA VAL A 28 -5.87 -6.43 -4.28
C VAL A 28 -4.70 -6.70 -3.33
N LEU A 29 -4.59 -5.93 -2.23
CA LEU A 29 -3.52 -6.11 -1.26
C LEU A 29 -3.59 -7.41 -0.47
N ASP A 30 -4.79 -7.91 -0.14
CA ASP A 30 -4.95 -9.24 0.47
C ASP A 30 -4.46 -10.31 -0.50
N HIS A 31 -4.82 -10.22 -1.78
CA HIS A 31 -4.35 -11.15 -2.81
C HIS A 31 -2.82 -11.12 -2.93
N LEU A 32 -2.22 -9.93 -3.06
CA LEU A 32 -0.77 -9.73 -3.11
C LEU A 32 -0.07 -10.27 -1.84
N GLY A 33 -0.63 -9.99 -0.65
CA GLY A 33 -0.08 -10.48 0.60
C GLY A 33 -0.11 -12.00 0.71
N ARG A 34 -1.16 -12.64 0.20
CA ARG A 34 -1.22 -14.11 0.10
C ARG A 34 -0.16 -14.64 -0.86
N SER A 35 0.03 -14.01 -2.02
CA SER A 35 1.08 -14.38 -2.97
C SER A 35 2.47 -14.27 -2.37
N VAL A 36 2.75 -13.21 -1.59
CA VAL A 36 4.02 -13.07 -0.86
C VAL A 36 4.20 -14.16 0.19
N THR A 37 3.15 -14.47 0.96
CA THR A 37 3.20 -15.58 1.94
C THR A 37 3.48 -16.92 1.25
N THR A 38 2.83 -17.18 0.12
CA THR A 38 3.03 -18.41 -0.66
C THR A 38 4.44 -18.49 -1.25
N ALA A 39 4.97 -17.38 -1.76
CA ALA A 39 6.34 -17.33 -2.28
C ALA A 39 7.39 -17.55 -1.17
N GLY A 40 7.10 -17.08 0.05
CA GLY A 40 7.90 -17.37 1.24
C GLY A 40 9.37 -17.01 1.06
N ALA A 41 10.25 -17.98 1.29
CA ALA A 41 11.71 -17.81 1.21
C ALA A 41 12.26 -17.59 -0.21
N LEU A 42 11.43 -17.72 -1.25
CA LEU A 42 11.84 -17.40 -2.62
C LEU A 42 12.04 -15.88 -2.83
N LEU A 43 11.38 -15.05 -2.02
CA LEU A 43 11.52 -13.61 -2.07
C LEU A 43 12.73 -13.19 -1.22
N GLN A 44 13.82 -12.84 -1.90
CA GLN A 44 15.03 -12.32 -1.27
C GLN A 44 14.74 -10.98 -0.57
N PRO A 45 15.53 -10.57 0.44
CA PRO A 45 15.33 -9.29 1.15
C PRO A 45 15.35 -8.04 0.26
N GLY A 46 15.99 -8.10 -0.91
CA GLY A 46 16.00 -7.02 -1.90
C GLY A 46 14.89 -7.11 -2.96
N PHE A 47 13.94 -8.05 -2.82
CA PHE A 47 12.86 -8.20 -3.77
C PHE A 47 11.88 -7.02 -3.68
N GLU A 48 11.65 -6.40 -4.82
CA GLU A 48 10.64 -5.38 -4.97
C GLU A 48 9.90 -5.59 -6.30
N MET A 49 8.57 -5.49 -6.24
CA MET A 49 7.72 -5.46 -7.41
C MET A 49 6.84 -4.22 -7.34
N GLN A 50 6.78 -3.49 -8.46
CA GLN A 50 5.89 -2.35 -8.62
C GLN A 50 4.99 -2.58 -9.83
N GLY A 51 3.81 -2.00 -9.82
CA GLY A 51 2.90 -2.06 -10.95
C GLY A 51 1.68 -1.19 -10.77
N CYS A 52 0.78 -1.28 -11.74
CA CYS A 52 -0.53 -0.64 -11.68
C CYS A 52 -1.63 -1.66 -11.94
N VAL A 53 -2.80 -1.41 -11.36
CA VAL A 53 -4.00 -2.21 -11.57
C VAL A 53 -5.19 -1.27 -11.69
N ARG A 54 -6.13 -1.59 -12.57
CA ARG A 54 -7.39 -0.86 -12.65
C ARG A 54 -8.42 -1.53 -11.74
N LEU A 55 -8.98 -0.78 -10.80
CA LEU A 55 -10.04 -1.24 -9.90
C LEU A 55 -11.41 -1.07 -10.58
N SER A 56 -12.21 -2.12 -10.59
CA SER A 56 -13.51 -2.18 -11.28
C SER A 56 -14.73 -1.96 -10.36
N GLY A 57 -14.53 -1.71 -9.06
CA GLY A 57 -15.61 -1.47 -8.08
C GLY A 57 -15.79 -0.02 -7.64
N CYS A 58 -15.22 0.95 -8.34
CA CYS A 58 -15.40 2.38 -8.06
C CYS A 58 -16.38 2.99 -9.08
N ASP A 59 -17.11 4.05 -8.69
CA ASP A 59 -18.05 4.78 -9.57
C ASP A 59 -17.34 5.48 -10.75
N ARG A 60 -16.01 5.44 -10.79
CA ARG A 60 -15.14 6.04 -11.79
C ARG A 60 -13.93 5.14 -12.01
N ALA A 61 -13.28 5.31 -13.15
CA ALA A 61 -12.03 4.60 -13.45
C ALA A 61 -10.98 4.93 -12.37
N CYS A 62 -10.68 3.96 -11.52
CA CYS A 62 -9.73 4.10 -10.43
C CYS A 62 -8.53 3.21 -10.72
N THR A 63 -7.47 3.81 -11.25
CA THR A 63 -6.18 3.14 -11.40
C THR A 63 -5.45 3.24 -10.07
N ALA A 64 -4.92 2.10 -9.61
CA ALA A 64 -4.14 2.02 -8.39
C ALA A 64 -2.71 1.59 -8.70
N LEU A 65 -1.75 2.28 -8.11
CA LEU A 65 -0.35 1.87 -8.14
C LEU A 65 -0.08 1.01 -6.92
N PHE A 66 0.73 -0.03 -7.06
CA PHE A 66 1.14 -0.87 -5.95
C PHE A 66 2.64 -1.08 -5.93
N ARG A 67 3.16 -1.25 -4.72
CA ARG A 67 4.50 -1.76 -4.45
C ARG A 67 4.44 -2.89 -3.46
N LEU A 68 5.25 -3.89 -3.71
CA LEU A 68 5.28 -5.13 -2.98
C LEU A 68 6.72 -5.47 -2.65
N THR A 69 6.96 -5.67 -1.36
CA THR A 69 8.18 -6.21 -0.78
C THR A 69 7.79 -7.39 0.13
N PRO A 70 8.74 -8.22 0.59
CA PRO A 70 8.43 -9.31 1.52
C PRO A 70 7.70 -8.84 2.80
N ASP A 71 8.10 -7.67 3.30
CA ASP A 71 7.63 -7.15 4.58
C ASP A 71 6.51 -6.13 4.47
N ARG A 72 6.50 -5.31 3.41
CA ARG A 72 5.57 -4.20 3.23
C ARG A 72 4.91 -4.22 1.88
N LEU A 73 3.64 -3.88 1.88
CA LEU A 73 2.83 -3.71 0.69
C LEU A 73 2.18 -2.34 0.73
N HIS A 74 2.21 -1.64 -0.39
CA HIS A 74 1.64 -0.31 -0.54
C HIS A 74 0.72 -0.28 -1.75
N LEU A 75 -0.43 0.36 -1.63
CA LEU A 75 -1.36 0.59 -2.73
C LEU A 75 -1.92 2.00 -2.65
N PHE A 76 -1.87 2.70 -3.78
CA PHE A 76 -2.24 4.10 -3.96
C PHE A 76 -3.35 4.19 -5.00
N CYS A 77 -4.57 4.50 -4.58
CA CYS A 77 -5.74 4.59 -5.47
C CYS A 77 -5.84 5.95 -6.16
N ASP A 78 -6.44 5.98 -7.36
CA ASP A 78 -6.67 7.18 -8.18
C ASP A 78 -5.39 7.87 -8.65
N MET A 79 -4.52 7.08 -9.27
CA MET A 79 -3.19 7.49 -9.68
C MET A 79 -2.95 7.05 -11.12
N GLU A 80 -2.23 7.85 -11.89
CA GLU A 80 -1.73 7.46 -13.20
C GLU A 80 -0.37 6.75 -13.05
N PRO A 81 0.04 5.82 -13.93
CA PRO A 81 1.35 5.17 -13.85
C PRO A 81 2.53 6.14 -13.82
N SER A 82 2.39 7.33 -14.39
CA SER A 82 3.38 8.41 -14.35
C SER A 82 3.53 9.08 -12.98
N ASP A 83 2.56 8.90 -12.08
CA ASP A 83 2.55 9.53 -10.75
C ASP A 83 3.40 8.76 -9.73
N TRP A 84 3.94 7.59 -10.13
CA TRP A 84 4.80 6.81 -9.27
C TRP A 84 6.01 7.62 -8.79
N SER A 85 6.20 7.67 -7.47
CA SER A 85 7.36 8.32 -6.86
C SER A 85 7.70 7.68 -5.51
N PRO A 86 8.98 7.68 -5.10
CA PRO A 86 9.40 7.20 -3.77
C PRO A 86 8.68 7.92 -2.62
N ASP A 87 8.35 9.18 -2.88
CA ASP A 87 7.58 10.06 -2.04
C ASP A 87 6.20 9.53 -1.62
N LEU A 88 5.56 8.69 -2.45
CA LEU A 88 4.32 8.01 -2.10
C LEU A 88 4.56 6.94 -1.04
N VAL A 89 5.68 6.23 -1.13
CA VAL A 89 6.10 5.21 -0.16
C VAL A 89 6.39 5.85 1.18
N ASP A 90 7.12 6.97 1.21
CA ASP A 90 7.39 7.71 2.45
C ASP A 90 6.09 8.15 3.15
N MET A 91 5.13 8.65 2.36
CA MET A 91 3.82 9.02 2.88
C MET A 91 3.04 7.81 3.43
N ALA A 92 3.14 6.67 2.76
CA ALA A 92 2.50 5.44 3.19
C ALA A 92 3.16 4.85 4.45
N ASP A 93 4.47 4.99 4.59
CA ASP A 93 5.22 4.54 5.76
C ASP A 93 4.90 5.38 7.00
N LEU A 94 4.50 6.66 6.85
CA LEU A 94 3.92 7.44 7.95
C LEU A 94 2.65 6.80 8.51
N LEU A 95 1.79 6.21 7.66
CA LEU A 95 0.59 5.48 8.12
C LEU A 95 0.93 4.21 8.91
N LEU A 96 2.11 3.66 8.69
CA LEU A 96 2.65 2.49 9.39
C LEU A 96 3.44 2.86 10.64
N GLY A 97 3.65 4.16 10.91
CA GLY A 97 4.49 4.65 12.00
C GLY A 97 6.00 4.50 11.74
N ALA A 98 6.41 4.29 10.49
CA ALA A 98 7.79 4.02 10.09
C ALA A 98 8.48 5.22 9.39
N GLY A 99 7.83 6.39 9.28
CA GLY A 99 8.37 7.54 8.56
C GLY A 99 9.32 8.41 9.40
N GLY A 100 10.38 8.92 8.76
CA GLY A 100 11.30 9.92 9.33
C GLY A 100 10.75 11.35 9.22
N SER A 101 11.18 12.23 10.12
CA SER A 101 10.76 13.64 10.19
C SER A 101 11.45 14.51 9.14
N GLY A 102 10.68 14.99 8.15
CA GLY A 102 11.10 16.07 7.26
C GLY A 102 10.57 15.88 5.85
N ARG A 103 9.48 16.59 5.49
CA ARG A 103 8.86 16.45 4.17
C ARG A 103 8.81 17.79 3.43
N PRO A 104 9.38 17.90 2.21
CA PRO A 104 9.18 19.09 1.38
C PRO A 104 7.75 19.15 0.85
N ALA A 105 7.13 20.32 0.94
CA ALA A 105 5.76 20.63 0.52
C ALA A 105 5.64 20.80 -1.01
N ARG A 106 6.01 19.77 -1.79
CA ARG A 106 5.69 19.80 -3.22
C ARG A 106 4.24 19.35 -3.42
N ALA A 107 3.53 20.01 -4.34
CA ALA A 107 2.25 19.54 -4.84
C ALA A 107 2.48 18.17 -5.50
N ARG A 108 2.06 17.12 -4.81
CA ARG A 108 2.16 15.74 -5.28
C ARG A 108 0.76 15.26 -5.64
N PRO A 109 0.63 14.33 -6.60
CA PRO A 109 -0.62 13.63 -6.81
C PRO A 109 -1.02 12.95 -5.50
N GLU A 110 -2.10 13.44 -4.90
CA GLU A 110 -2.62 12.91 -3.64
C GLU A 110 -3.52 11.70 -3.95
N PRO A 111 -3.15 10.49 -3.51
CA PRO A 111 -3.96 9.31 -3.75
C PRO A 111 -5.34 9.49 -3.12
N ALA A 112 -6.39 9.07 -3.82
CA ALA A 112 -7.74 9.12 -3.29
C ALA A 112 -7.90 8.28 -2.02
N ALA A 113 -7.20 7.15 -1.98
CA ALA A 113 -7.08 6.29 -0.83
C ALA A 113 -5.70 5.64 -0.86
N MET A 114 -5.14 5.42 0.32
CA MET A 114 -4.02 4.52 0.55
C MET A 114 -4.49 3.28 1.29
N VAL A 115 -3.95 2.14 0.86
CA VAL A 115 -4.03 0.89 1.60
C VAL A 115 -2.61 0.39 1.76
N VAL A 116 -2.22 0.07 2.99
CA VAL A 116 -0.88 -0.39 3.32
C VAL A 116 -0.98 -1.67 4.13
N ALA A 117 0.01 -2.55 4.00
CA ALA A 117 0.10 -3.75 4.81
C ALA A 117 1.53 -3.98 5.26
N GLN A 118 1.70 -4.42 6.50
CA GLN A 118 3.01 -4.83 7.03
C GLN A 118 2.94 -6.21 7.67
N SER A 119 4.01 -6.98 7.53
CA SER A 119 4.17 -8.26 8.23
C SER A 119 4.28 -8.01 9.74
N ALA A 120 3.66 -8.89 10.54
CA ALA A 120 3.81 -8.86 12.00
C ALA A 120 5.28 -9.00 12.44
N ARG A 121 6.11 -9.62 11.59
CA ARG A 121 7.54 -9.81 11.81
C ARG A 121 8.35 -8.52 11.61
N SER A 122 7.91 -7.63 10.73
CA SER A 122 8.54 -6.32 10.48
C SER A 122 8.21 -5.30 11.58
N ALA A 123 7.04 -5.43 12.23
CA ALA A 123 6.67 -4.57 13.37
C ALA A 123 7.56 -4.76 14.61
N ALA A 124 8.27 -5.88 14.71
CA ALA A 124 9.18 -6.20 15.82
C ALA A 124 10.64 -5.75 15.58
N GLY A 125 10.94 -5.15 14.42
CA GLY A 125 12.30 -4.76 14.02
C GLY A 125 12.78 -3.40 14.54
N LEU A 126 12.12 -2.81 15.55
CA LEU A 126 12.57 -1.59 16.20
C LEU A 126 13.21 -1.93 17.56
N HIS A 127 14.44 -2.45 17.52
CA HIS A 127 15.34 -2.51 18.68
C HIS A 127 16.77 -2.21 18.25
#